data_AF-A0A316SBU4-F1
#
_entry.id   AF-A0A316SBU4-F1
#
_cell.length_a   1.000
_cell.length_b   1.000
_cell.length_c   1.000
_cell.angle_alpha   90.00
_cell.angle_beta   90.00
_cell.angle_gamma   90.00
#
_symmetry.space_group_name_H-M   'P 1'
#
loop_
_entity.id
_entity.type
_entity.pdbx_description
1 polymer ?
#
loop_
_entity_poly.entity_id
_entity_poly.type
_entity_poly.pdbx_seq_one_letter_code
_entity_poly.pdbx_strand_id
1 'polypeptide(L)'
;MPGPSDIRVNPFNNATNYVNLTERHIIPSVSPFVVRLNEVPEKQDPSNMQMYYVDDTTGQTTETALTEVAATPGAGEFRPDYSTNAFDDTSWNTGLIEFSSSDAGKIIEVSYTATGTLAGVKTNRYPAWWIDRGDGSDGDFVPESNITISGLKQYKSVFIKAGVTVTVDPVVRICCQGAFVNQGTITANGQGASGGAAGFFGGAGGAGYNGGGASGGAIPINDETAELVIRNGLISIGGSGGPNDRDGYGVAGAGGGTVQIVTNSFDNTGNISADGNRGGSSYGHTGGGGGGGQVTVICRTLNSEGTITATGGTNYSGGARAGAGIAKIVVLE
;
A
#
# COMPACT_ATOMS: atom_id res chain seq x y z
N MET A 1 4.62 -23.66 -15.72
CA MET A 1 3.33 -24.25 -16.12
C MET A 1 2.25 -23.31 -15.61
N PRO A 2 1.57 -22.55 -16.47
CA PRO A 2 0.38 -21.84 -16.01
C PRO A 2 -0.84 -22.74 -16.13
N GLY A 3 -1.60 -22.79 -15.05
CA GLY A 3 -3.04 -23.06 -14.99
C GLY A 3 -3.55 -22.33 -13.75
N PRO A 4 -4.85 -22.38 -13.41
CA PRO A 4 -6.05 -22.57 -14.22
C PRO A 4 -6.79 -21.25 -14.56
N SER A 5 -7.41 -21.22 -15.75
CA SER A 5 -8.51 -20.36 -16.25
C SER A 5 -8.24 -18.93 -16.76
N ASP A 6 -7.80 -18.83 -18.01
CA ASP A 6 -7.55 -17.56 -18.71
C ASP A 6 -8.56 -17.24 -19.83
N ILE A 7 -9.63 -18.04 -20.02
CA ILE A 7 -10.62 -17.83 -21.11
C ILE A 7 -12.05 -18.19 -20.63
N ARG A 8 -13.03 -17.30 -20.84
CA ARG A 8 -14.47 -17.58 -20.68
C ARG A 8 -15.12 -17.95 -22.01
N VAL A 9 -15.43 -19.23 -22.19
CA VAL A 9 -16.31 -19.72 -23.26
C VAL A 9 -17.69 -19.99 -22.66
N ASN A 10 -18.75 -19.37 -23.19
CA ASN A 10 -20.12 -19.72 -22.80
C ASN A 10 -20.44 -21.15 -23.27
N PRO A 11 -20.76 -22.09 -22.36
CA PRO A 11 -20.89 -23.51 -22.70
C PRO A 11 -22.16 -23.85 -23.48
N PHE A 12 -23.12 -22.92 -23.63
CA PHE A 12 -24.37 -23.15 -24.33
C PHE A 12 -24.39 -22.63 -25.77
N ASN A 13 -23.54 -21.64 -26.08
CA ASN A 13 -23.46 -21.05 -27.42
C ASN A 13 -22.02 -20.95 -27.96
N ASN A 14 -21.04 -21.46 -27.21
CA ASN A 14 -19.62 -21.44 -27.55
C ASN A 14 -19.08 -20.03 -27.87
N ALA A 15 -19.68 -18.97 -27.30
CA ALA A 15 -19.29 -17.58 -27.53
C ALA A 15 -18.47 -17.02 -26.36
N THR A 16 -17.44 -16.21 -26.67
CA THR A 16 -16.64 -15.46 -25.71
C THR A 16 -17.40 -14.20 -25.28
N ASN A 17 -17.51 -13.95 -23.97
CA ASN A 17 -18.09 -12.70 -23.45
C ASN A 17 -16.97 -11.68 -23.21
N TYR A 18 -17.05 -10.53 -23.85
CA TYR A 18 -16.05 -9.46 -23.77
C TYR A 18 -16.44 -8.38 -22.75
N VAL A 19 -15.46 -7.84 -22.03
CA VAL A 19 -15.62 -6.72 -21.09
C VAL A 19 -14.52 -5.69 -21.35
N ASN A 20 -14.85 -4.40 -21.31
CA ASN A 20 -13.85 -3.34 -21.33
C ASN A 20 -13.32 -3.10 -19.92
N LEU A 21 -12.01 -3.18 -19.74
CA LEU A 21 -11.31 -2.91 -18.49
C LEU A 21 -10.50 -1.64 -18.62
N THR A 22 -10.35 -0.92 -17.51
CA THR A 22 -9.44 0.21 -17.37
C THR A 22 -8.58 -0.01 -16.12
N GLU A 23 -7.26 0.15 -16.26
CA GLU A 23 -6.31 -0.03 -15.17
C GLU A 23 -5.16 0.97 -15.25
N ARG A 24 -4.55 1.29 -14.10
CA ARG A 24 -3.41 2.20 -14.00
C ARG A 24 -2.15 1.46 -13.58
N HIS A 25 -1.04 1.80 -14.21
CA HIS A 25 0.28 1.23 -13.96
C HIS A 25 1.37 2.29 -13.95
N ILE A 26 2.51 1.96 -13.36
CA ILE A 26 3.73 2.77 -13.46
C ILE A 26 4.71 2.01 -14.36
N ILE A 27 5.29 2.70 -15.33
CA ILE A 27 6.34 2.12 -16.18
C ILE A 27 7.57 1.91 -15.31
N PRO A 28 8.16 0.69 -15.26
CA PRO A 28 9.33 0.41 -14.42
C PRO A 28 10.45 1.44 -14.61
N SER A 29 11.10 1.84 -13.51
CA SER A 29 12.21 2.80 -13.54
C SER A 29 13.53 2.18 -14.01
N VAL A 30 13.58 0.86 -14.14
CA VAL A 30 14.74 0.07 -14.56
C VAL A 30 14.32 -0.99 -15.59
N SER A 31 15.24 -1.32 -16.49
CA SER A 31 15.01 -2.35 -17.50
C SER A 31 14.70 -3.71 -16.86
N PRO A 32 13.70 -4.48 -17.37
CA PRO A 32 12.93 -4.21 -18.58
C PRO A 32 11.77 -3.23 -18.36
N PHE A 33 11.61 -2.24 -19.25
CA PHE A 33 10.55 -1.21 -19.24
C PHE A 33 9.21 -1.79 -19.71
N VAL A 34 8.76 -2.85 -19.03
CA VAL A 34 7.62 -3.67 -19.44
C VAL A 34 6.57 -3.65 -18.34
N VAL A 35 5.34 -3.31 -18.73
CA VAL A 35 4.16 -3.40 -17.86
C VAL A 35 3.42 -4.69 -18.21
N ARG A 36 2.90 -5.36 -17.18
CA ARG A 36 2.02 -6.51 -17.34
C ARG A 36 0.60 -6.14 -16.96
N LEU A 37 -0.33 -6.27 -17.90
CA LEU A 37 -1.74 -6.05 -17.65
C LEU A 37 -2.32 -7.09 -16.68
N ASN A 38 -3.38 -6.74 -15.95
CA ASN A 38 -4.01 -7.69 -15.03
C ASN A 38 -4.75 -8.82 -15.76
N GLU A 39 -5.19 -8.60 -17.00
CA GLU A 39 -5.79 -9.60 -17.87
C GLU A 39 -5.18 -9.55 -19.28
N VAL A 40 -5.20 -10.68 -20.00
CA VAL A 40 -4.68 -10.74 -21.37
C VAL A 40 -5.66 -10.07 -22.35
N PRO A 41 -5.20 -9.12 -23.19
CA PRO A 41 -6.05 -8.51 -24.19
C PRO A 41 -6.26 -9.45 -25.39
N GLU A 42 -7.38 -9.31 -26.07
CA GLU A 42 -7.62 -9.97 -27.36
C GLU A 42 -6.57 -9.52 -28.38
N LYS A 43 -6.03 -10.46 -29.17
CA LYS A 43 -5.04 -10.15 -30.19
C LYS A 43 -5.73 -9.57 -31.42
N GLN A 44 -5.73 -8.25 -31.52
CA GLN A 44 -6.10 -7.50 -32.72
C GLN A 44 -4.90 -6.70 -33.20
N ASP A 45 -4.77 -6.54 -34.52
CA ASP A 45 -3.73 -5.73 -35.16
C ASP A 45 -4.41 -4.72 -36.11
N PRO A 46 -4.49 -3.42 -35.75
CA PRO A 46 -4.05 -2.78 -34.49
C PRO A 46 -4.87 -3.23 -33.28
N SER A 47 -4.34 -3.07 -32.05
CA SER A 47 -5.11 -3.42 -30.86
C SER A 47 -6.27 -2.44 -30.61
N ASN A 48 -7.27 -2.88 -29.84
CA ASN A 48 -8.33 -2.00 -29.34
C ASN A 48 -7.91 -1.21 -28.09
N MET A 49 -6.62 -1.22 -27.75
CA MET A 49 -6.13 -0.58 -26.53
C MET A 49 -6.07 0.93 -26.70
N GLN A 50 -6.41 1.63 -25.63
CA GLN A 50 -6.25 3.07 -25.49
C GLN A 50 -5.39 3.32 -24.27
N MET A 51 -4.39 4.19 -24.41
CA MET A 51 -3.46 4.46 -23.34
C MET A 51 -3.20 5.95 -23.21
N TYR A 52 -3.17 6.45 -21.98
CA TYR A 52 -2.92 7.85 -21.66
C TYR A 52 -1.86 7.94 -20.56
N TYR A 53 -1.07 9.00 -20.55
CA TYR A 53 -0.30 9.31 -19.35
C TYR A 53 -1.24 9.85 -18.28
N VAL A 54 -0.95 9.55 -17.03
CA VAL A 54 -1.60 10.18 -15.89
C VAL A 54 -0.63 11.20 -15.33
N ASP A 55 -1.09 12.44 -15.23
CA ASP A 55 -0.34 13.53 -14.63
C ASP A 55 -0.07 13.21 -13.15
N ASP A 56 1.20 13.13 -12.79
CA ASP A 56 1.68 12.76 -11.46
C ASP A 56 1.42 13.84 -10.41
N THR A 57 0.81 14.96 -10.76
CA THR A 57 0.50 16.06 -9.84
C THR A 57 -1.01 16.18 -9.63
N THR A 58 -1.83 15.77 -10.59
CA THR A 58 -3.29 15.95 -10.59
C THR A 58 -4.07 14.64 -10.65
N GLY A 59 -3.45 13.53 -11.06
CA GLY A 59 -4.09 12.22 -11.20
C GLY A 59 -5.05 12.12 -12.39
N GLN A 60 -5.06 13.12 -13.27
CA GLN A 60 -5.87 13.18 -14.48
C GLN A 60 -5.10 12.60 -15.67
N THR A 61 -5.83 12.04 -16.64
CA THR A 61 -5.23 11.57 -17.89
C THR A 61 -4.89 12.73 -18.82
N THR A 62 -3.85 12.58 -19.63
CA THR A 62 -3.56 13.51 -20.73
C THR A 62 -4.64 13.47 -21.80
N GLU A 63 -4.88 14.58 -22.50
CA GLU A 63 -5.86 14.62 -23.60
C GLU A 63 -5.42 13.80 -24.81
N THR A 64 -4.12 13.60 -24.98
CA THR A 64 -3.54 12.84 -26.11
C THR A 64 -3.22 11.42 -25.68
N ALA A 65 -3.70 10.45 -26.45
CA ALA A 65 -3.37 9.04 -26.29
C ALA A 65 -1.93 8.76 -26.74
N LEU A 66 -1.29 7.78 -26.10
CA LEU A 66 -0.01 7.23 -26.56
C LEU A 66 -0.21 6.51 -27.90
N THR A 67 0.87 6.40 -28.67
CA THR A 67 0.84 5.77 -29.99
C THR A 67 1.29 4.31 -29.92
N GLU A 68 0.46 3.41 -30.45
CA GLU A 68 0.82 2.00 -30.58
C GLU A 68 1.79 1.80 -31.74
N VAL A 69 2.87 1.03 -31.52
CA VAL A 69 3.86 0.70 -32.55
C VAL A 69 4.18 -0.79 -32.59
N ALA A 70 4.55 -1.29 -33.78
CA ALA A 70 4.97 -2.67 -33.99
C ALA A 70 6.49 -2.90 -33.79
N ALA A 71 7.27 -1.82 -33.66
CA ALA A 71 8.72 -1.84 -33.47
C ALA A 71 9.10 -1.41 -32.03
N THR A 72 10.39 -1.41 -31.69
CA THR A 72 10.85 -0.91 -30.39
C THR A 72 10.33 0.52 -30.16
N PRO A 73 9.58 0.77 -29.07
CA PRO A 73 8.90 2.04 -28.85
C PRO A 73 9.85 3.20 -28.53
N GLY A 74 9.55 4.38 -29.10
CA GLY A 74 10.09 5.67 -28.70
C GLY A 74 9.28 6.34 -27.58
N ALA A 75 9.61 7.59 -27.26
CA ALA A 75 8.92 8.35 -26.23
C ALA A 75 7.46 8.63 -26.64
N GLY A 76 6.49 8.34 -25.76
CA GLY A 76 5.07 8.49 -26.09
C GLY A 76 4.49 7.33 -26.90
N GLU A 77 5.27 6.28 -27.11
CA GLU A 77 4.88 5.09 -27.86
C GLU A 77 4.85 3.86 -26.96
N PHE A 78 4.02 2.88 -27.31
CA PHE A 78 3.95 1.60 -26.62
C PHE A 78 3.89 0.45 -27.62
N ARG A 79 4.46 -0.70 -27.25
CA ARG A 79 4.40 -1.92 -28.04
C ARG A 79 3.77 -3.06 -27.24
N PRO A 80 2.54 -3.47 -27.57
CA PRO A 80 1.97 -4.72 -27.10
C PRO A 80 2.73 -5.92 -27.67
N ASP A 81 2.83 -7.01 -26.91
CA ASP A 81 3.51 -8.22 -27.40
C ASP A 81 2.67 -9.01 -28.42
N TYR A 82 2.79 -8.63 -29.69
CA TYR A 82 2.14 -9.37 -30.80
C TYR A 82 2.82 -10.68 -31.15
N SER A 83 4.06 -10.88 -30.70
CA SER A 83 4.95 -11.89 -31.26
C SER A 83 4.84 -13.24 -30.58
N THR A 84 4.43 -13.25 -29.31
CA THR A 84 4.24 -14.48 -28.56
C THR A 84 2.74 -14.76 -28.38
N ASN A 85 2.33 -15.99 -28.70
CA ASN A 85 0.96 -16.42 -28.51
C ASN A 85 0.76 -16.83 -27.05
N ALA A 86 -0.31 -16.36 -26.42
CA ALA A 86 -0.72 -16.94 -25.16
C ALA A 86 -1.37 -18.32 -25.42
N PHE A 87 -1.01 -19.34 -24.63
CA PHE A 87 -1.66 -20.66 -24.62
C PHE A 87 -1.66 -21.44 -25.95
N ASP A 88 -0.68 -21.23 -26.83
CA ASP A 88 -0.65 -21.78 -28.19
C ASP A 88 -1.85 -21.34 -29.07
N ASP A 89 -2.65 -20.37 -28.61
CA ASP A 89 -3.79 -19.79 -29.33
C ASP A 89 -3.35 -18.48 -30.01
N THR A 90 -3.52 -18.43 -31.33
CA THR A 90 -3.15 -17.28 -32.15
C THR A 90 -4.02 -16.05 -31.94
N SER A 91 -5.10 -16.16 -31.15
CA SER A 91 -6.10 -15.11 -30.95
C SER A 91 -5.84 -14.26 -29.70
N TRP A 92 -4.81 -14.58 -28.89
CA TRP A 92 -4.55 -13.93 -27.59
C TRP A 92 -3.10 -13.48 -27.42
N ASN A 93 -2.93 -12.31 -26.80
CA ASN A 93 -1.64 -11.71 -26.46
C ASN A 93 -1.20 -12.13 -25.04
N THR A 94 0.07 -11.96 -24.67
CA THR A 94 0.59 -12.23 -23.32
C THR A 94 0.23 -11.17 -22.27
N GLY A 95 -0.31 -10.02 -22.71
CA GLY A 95 -0.63 -8.89 -21.82
C GLY A 95 0.61 -8.12 -21.37
N LEU A 96 1.75 -8.34 -22.04
CA LEU A 96 2.96 -7.55 -21.84
C LEU A 96 2.95 -6.34 -22.79
N ILE A 97 3.28 -5.18 -22.25
CA ILE A 97 3.44 -3.94 -23.00
C ILE A 97 4.82 -3.38 -22.73
N GLU A 98 5.59 -3.16 -23.79
CA GLU A 98 6.90 -2.55 -23.74
C GLU A 98 6.80 -1.03 -23.96
N PHE A 99 7.66 -0.30 -23.25
CA PHE A 99 7.79 1.16 -23.32
C PHE A 99 9.24 1.58 -23.56
N SER A 100 9.41 2.83 -23.98
CA SER A 100 10.73 3.45 -24.04
C SER A 100 11.28 3.72 -22.63
N SER A 101 12.60 3.61 -22.50
CA SER A 101 13.33 4.06 -21.31
C SER A 101 13.08 5.54 -20.94
N SER A 102 12.67 6.38 -21.91
CA SER A 102 12.33 7.79 -21.69
C SER A 102 11.02 7.98 -20.93
N ASP A 103 10.17 6.94 -20.88
CA ASP A 103 8.88 6.97 -20.20
C ASP A 103 8.92 6.24 -18.85
N ALA A 104 10.10 5.75 -18.45
CA ALA A 104 10.34 5.15 -17.16
C ALA A 104 9.87 6.05 -16.00
N GLY A 105 9.11 5.47 -15.06
CA GLY A 105 8.56 6.17 -13.91
C GLY A 105 7.26 6.96 -14.17
N LYS A 106 6.80 7.08 -15.43
CA LYS A 106 5.50 7.72 -15.71
C LYS A 106 4.34 6.78 -15.37
N ILE A 107 3.23 7.37 -14.91
CA ILE A 107 1.98 6.65 -14.68
C ILE A 107 1.21 6.60 -15.99
N ILE A 108 0.64 5.44 -16.32
CA ILE A 108 -0.22 5.23 -17.46
C ILE A 108 -1.60 4.72 -17.01
N GLU A 109 -2.63 5.09 -17.76
CA GLU A 109 -3.95 4.47 -17.71
C GLU A 109 -4.17 3.72 -19.02
N VAL A 110 -4.53 2.44 -18.93
CA VAL A 110 -4.73 1.55 -20.08
C VAL A 110 -6.17 1.06 -20.08
N SER A 111 -6.87 1.24 -21.20
CA SER A 111 -8.17 0.66 -21.46
C SER A 111 -8.08 -0.39 -22.56
N TYR A 112 -8.64 -1.58 -22.34
CA TYR A 112 -8.56 -2.70 -23.28
C TYR A 112 -9.77 -3.63 -23.16
N THR A 113 -10.04 -4.39 -24.21
CA THR A 113 -11.05 -5.45 -24.17
C THR A 113 -10.44 -6.75 -23.66
N ALA A 114 -11.03 -7.28 -22.59
CA ALA A 114 -10.63 -8.52 -21.92
C ALA A 114 -11.81 -9.51 -21.87
N THR A 115 -11.56 -10.74 -21.44
CA THR A 115 -12.60 -11.79 -21.27
C THR A 115 -13.37 -11.68 -19.95
N GLY A 116 -12.90 -10.82 -19.04
CA GLY A 116 -13.40 -10.65 -17.69
C GLY A 116 -12.94 -11.77 -16.76
N THR A 117 -12.49 -11.41 -15.57
CA THR A 117 -11.99 -12.36 -14.57
C THR A 117 -13.06 -13.37 -14.15
N LEU A 118 -12.69 -14.66 -14.07
CA LEU A 118 -13.42 -15.65 -13.29
C LEU A 118 -13.46 -15.19 -11.83
N ALA A 119 -14.66 -15.12 -11.24
CA ALA A 119 -14.81 -14.94 -9.80
C ALA A 119 -14.23 -16.17 -9.08
N GLY A 120 -12.91 -16.19 -8.90
CA GLY A 120 -12.19 -17.20 -8.14
C GLY A 120 -11.54 -18.29 -8.97
N VAL A 121 -10.29 -18.05 -9.38
CA VAL A 121 -9.25 -19.08 -9.22
C VAL A 121 -8.25 -18.60 -8.20
N LYS A 122 -8.63 -18.80 -6.92
CA LYS A 122 -7.72 -18.70 -5.79
C LYS A 122 -6.96 -20.01 -5.73
N THR A 123 -5.79 -20.12 -6.37
CA THR A 123 -4.80 -21.07 -5.84
C THR A 123 -4.38 -20.53 -4.49
N ASN A 124 -5.00 -21.06 -3.44
CA ASN A 124 -4.98 -20.59 -2.05
C ASN A 124 -3.57 -20.73 -1.45
N ARG A 125 -2.62 -19.89 -1.86
CA ARG A 125 -1.31 -19.77 -1.20
C ARG A 125 -1.39 -18.83 0.00
N TYR A 126 -2.33 -17.88 -0.03
CA TYR A 126 -2.66 -16.96 1.05
C TYR A 126 -4.18 -16.91 1.24
N PRO A 127 -4.71 -16.87 2.48
CA PRO A 127 -6.12 -16.67 2.74
C PRO A 127 -6.64 -15.44 2.00
N ALA A 128 -7.85 -15.53 1.46
CA ALA A 128 -8.44 -14.48 0.62
C ALA A 128 -8.48 -13.08 1.28
N TRP A 129 -8.60 -13.03 2.60
CA TRP A 129 -8.61 -11.79 3.37
C TRP A 129 -7.23 -11.10 3.44
N TRP A 130 -6.13 -11.84 3.24
CA TRP A 130 -4.78 -11.29 3.31
C TRP A 130 -4.40 -10.53 2.02
N ILE A 131 -4.95 -10.94 0.89
CA ILE A 131 -4.76 -10.28 -0.42
C ILE A 131 -5.95 -9.40 -0.81
N ASP A 132 -6.88 -9.17 0.12
CA ASP A 132 -8.05 -8.35 -0.11
C ASP A 132 -7.63 -6.89 -0.36
N ARG A 133 -7.84 -6.44 -1.60
CA ARG A 133 -7.59 -5.09 -2.10
C ARG A 133 -8.83 -4.19 -2.06
N GLY A 134 -9.89 -4.67 -1.40
CA GLY A 134 -11.12 -3.91 -1.23
C GLY A 134 -11.97 -3.86 -2.49
N ASP A 135 -13.17 -3.33 -2.33
CA ASP A 135 -14.18 -3.20 -3.39
C ASP A 135 -14.10 -1.89 -4.19
N GLY A 136 -13.28 -0.93 -3.77
CA GLY A 136 -13.15 0.38 -4.43
C GLY A 136 -14.30 1.35 -4.14
N SER A 137 -15.13 1.07 -3.13
CA SER A 137 -16.29 1.88 -2.73
C SER A 137 -15.94 3.30 -2.31
N ASP A 138 -14.73 3.54 -1.82
CA ASP A 138 -14.25 4.88 -1.43
C ASP A 138 -13.71 5.70 -2.61
N GLY A 139 -13.72 5.15 -3.84
CA GLY A 139 -13.25 5.85 -5.04
C GLY A 139 -11.73 6.08 -5.05
N ASP A 140 -11.28 7.11 -5.75
CA ASP A 140 -9.87 7.50 -5.78
C ASP A 140 -9.51 8.40 -4.59
N PHE A 141 -8.38 8.11 -3.94
CA PHE A 141 -7.89 8.91 -2.82
C PHE A 141 -6.76 9.84 -3.27
N VAL A 142 -7.10 11.11 -3.49
CA VAL A 142 -6.17 12.17 -3.90
C VAL A 142 -6.36 13.40 -3.01
N PRO A 143 -5.88 13.37 -1.75
CA PRO A 143 -6.07 14.47 -0.82
C PRO A 143 -5.36 15.75 -1.30
N GLU A 144 -6.07 16.88 -1.30
CA GLU A 144 -5.52 18.19 -1.67
C GLU A 144 -4.80 18.89 -0.51
N SER A 145 -5.06 18.46 0.72
CA SER A 145 -4.48 19.02 1.94
C SER A 145 -4.33 17.95 3.01
N ASN A 146 -3.67 18.31 4.12
CA ASN A 146 -3.47 17.38 5.23
C ASN A 146 -4.79 16.84 5.76
N ILE A 147 -4.85 15.53 5.98
CA ILE A 147 -6.07 14.82 6.36
C ILE A 147 -5.77 13.76 7.41
N THR A 148 -6.74 13.46 8.27
CA THR A 148 -6.69 12.33 9.19
C THR A 148 -7.60 11.22 8.70
N ILE A 149 -7.11 9.98 8.69
CA ILE A 149 -7.89 8.78 8.33
C ILE A 149 -7.73 7.70 9.40
N SER A 150 -8.69 6.79 9.44
CA SER A 150 -8.73 5.64 10.34
C SER A 150 -9.52 4.51 9.70
N GLY A 151 -9.46 3.32 10.29
CA GLY A 151 -10.37 2.24 9.93
C GLY A 151 -9.98 1.48 8.67
N LEU A 152 -10.97 0.83 8.07
CA LEU A 152 -10.85 0.22 6.75
C LEU A 152 -11.12 1.27 5.67
N LYS A 153 -10.22 1.36 4.70
CA LYS A 153 -10.38 2.19 3.49
C LYS A 153 -10.30 1.31 2.25
N GLN A 154 -11.23 1.48 1.32
CA GLN A 154 -11.40 0.65 0.12
C GLN A 154 -11.33 1.52 -1.14
N TYR A 155 -10.13 1.92 -1.53
CA TYR A 155 -9.89 2.82 -2.66
C TYR A 155 -9.69 2.07 -3.98
N LYS A 156 -10.01 2.75 -5.08
CA LYS A 156 -9.64 2.34 -6.44
C LYS A 156 -8.16 2.60 -6.71
N SER A 157 -7.71 3.80 -6.40
CA SER A 157 -6.30 4.21 -6.46
C SER A 157 -5.95 5.17 -5.33
N VAL A 158 -4.67 5.25 -4.98
CA VAL A 158 -4.17 6.19 -3.96
C VAL A 158 -3.03 7.00 -4.55
N PHE A 159 -3.14 8.32 -4.46
CA PHE A 159 -2.09 9.24 -4.88
C PHE A 159 -1.90 10.37 -3.85
N ILE A 160 -0.81 10.32 -3.09
CA ILE A 160 -0.48 11.31 -2.06
C ILE A 160 0.69 12.17 -2.54
N LYS A 161 0.40 13.45 -2.80
CA LYS A 161 1.36 14.44 -3.29
C LYS A 161 2.44 14.77 -2.27
N ALA A 162 3.62 15.16 -2.74
CA ALA A 162 4.64 15.76 -1.90
C ALA A 162 4.07 16.98 -1.12
N GLY A 163 4.44 17.09 0.15
CA GLY A 163 3.94 18.13 1.06
C GLY A 163 2.59 17.85 1.72
N VAL A 164 1.83 16.84 1.26
CA VAL A 164 0.60 16.39 1.93
C VAL A 164 0.93 15.39 3.03
N THR A 165 0.35 15.59 4.21
CA THR A 165 0.44 14.67 5.35
C THR A 165 -0.90 13.99 5.61
N VAL A 166 -0.91 12.67 5.55
CA VAL A 166 -2.01 11.80 5.96
C VAL A 166 -1.71 11.29 7.37
N THR A 167 -2.41 11.80 8.36
CA THR A 167 -2.32 11.33 9.75
C THR A 167 -3.24 10.13 9.93
N VAL A 168 -2.79 9.12 10.66
CA VAL A 168 -3.56 7.90 10.97
C VAL A 168 -3.92 7.88 12.45
N ASP A 169 -5.19 7.68 12.79
CA ASP A 169 -5.66 7.69 14.19
C ASP A 169 -6.56 6.49 14.53
N PRO A 170 -6.12 5.53 15.35
CA PRO A 170 -4.74 5.10 15.56
C PRO A 170 -4.29 4.03 14.55
N VAL A 171 -5.27 3.47 13.81
CA VAL A 171 -5.09 2.33 12.92
C VAL A 171 -5.78 2.61 11.60
N VAL A 172 -5.09 2.30 10.50
CA VAL A 172 -5.71 2.23 9.18
C VAL A 172 -5.29 0.95 8.45
N ARG A 173 -6.24 0.36 7.73
CA ARG A 173 -5.97 -0.56 6.63
C ARG A 173 -6.42 0.09 5.33
N ILE A 174 -5.48 0.33 4.44
CA ILE A 174 -5.72 0.83 3.11
C ILE A 174 -5.73 -0.33 2.13
N CYS A 175 -6.91 -0.65 1.63
CA CYS A 175 -7.12 -1.54 0.51
C CYS A 175 -7.19 -0.72 -0.78
N CYS A 176 -6.33 -1.03 -1.75
CA CYS A 176 -6.22 -0.31 -3.01
C CYS A 176 -6.23 -1.29 -4.18
N GLN A 177 -7.21 -1.16 -5.08
CA GLN A 177 -7.34 -2.05 -6.24
C GLN A 177 -6.22 -1.84 -7.26
N GLY A 178 -5.85 -0.59 -7.52
CA GLY A 178 -4.86 -0.17 -8.50
C GLY A 178 -3.51 0.20 -7.89
N ALA A 179 -2.92 1.29 -8.36
CA ALA A 179 -1.64 1.80 -7.87
C ALA A 179 -1.81 2.57 -6.55
N PHE A 180 -0.89 2.31 -5.62
CA PHE A 180 -0.67 3.11 -4.43
C PHE A 180 0.63 3.90 -4.61
N VAL A 181 0.50 5.22 -4.69
CA VAL A 181 1.62 6.13 -4.91
C VAL A 181 1.69 7.13 -3.77
N ASN A 182 2.81 7.14 -3.06
CA ASN A 182 3.07 8.08 -1.98
C ASN A 182 4.36 8.86 -2.22
N GLN A 183 4.21 10.16 -2.44
CA GLN A 183 5.30 11.14 -2.47
C GLN A 183 5.28 12.05 -1.22
N GLY A 184 4.19 12.02 -0.46
CA GLY A 184 3.99 12.79 0.76
C GLY A 184 4.39 12.04 2.03
N THR A 185 3.70 12.34 3.13
CA THR A 185 3.90 11.67 4.42
C THR A 185 2.63 10.96 4.86
N ILE A 186 2.75 9.71 5.27
CA ILE A 186 1.73 8.99 6.04
C ILE A 186 2.30 8.75 7.43
N THR A 187 1.60 9.17 8.48
CA THR A 187 2.12 9.05 9.84
C THR A 187 1.08 8.56 10.84
N ALA A 188 1.45 7.50 11.56
CA ALA A 188 0.78 6.99 12.75
C ALA A 188 1.67 7.21 13.99
N ASN A 189 2.58 8.18 13.97
CA ASN A 189 3.54 8.39 15.05
C ASN A 189 2.83 8.79 16.35
N GLY A 190 3.13 8.11 17.45
CA GLY A 190 2.55 8.43 18.75
C GLY A 190 1.07 8.07 18.91
N GLN A 191 0.49 7.32 17.96
CA GLN A 191 -0.94 6.97 17.95
C GLN A 191 -1.23 5.61 18.60
N GLY A 192 -0.21 4.96 19.15
CA GLY A 192 -0.32 3.75 19.95
C GLY A 192 -0.74 4.06 21.39
N ALA A 193 -0.27 3.26 22.35
CA ALA A 193 -0.67 3.44 23.75
C ALA A 193 -0.30 4.81 24.31
N SER A 194 -1.24 5.42 25.04
CA SER A 194 -1.00 6.65 25.81
C SER A 194 -0.11 6.40 27.02
N GLY A 195 0.65 7.42 27.44
CA GLY A 195 1.65 7.35 28.51
C GLY A 195 1.14 6.69 29.80
N GLY A 196 1.87 5.68 30.29
CA GLY A 196 1.56 5.00 31.57
C GLY A 196 0.54 3.86 31.50
N ALA A 197 -0.08 3.61 30.34
CA ALA A 197 -0.99 2.47 30.14
C ALA A 197 -0.25 1.24 29.60
N ALA A 198 -0.56 0.06 30.17
CA ALA A 198 -0.16 -1.23 29.62
C ALA A 198 -0.98 -1.59 28.38
N GLY A 199 -0.39 -2.30 27.42
CA GLY A 199 -1.13 -2.89 26.31
C GLY A 199 -0.50 -4.19 25.77
N PHE A 200 -0.87 -4.55 24.55
CA PHE A 200 -0.65 -5.84 23.91
C PHE A 200 -0.07 -5.69 22.49
N PHE A 201 0.92 -6.53 22.16
CA PHE A 201 1.61 -6.65 20.86
C PHE A 201 2.08 -5.34 20.19
N GLY A 202 3.37 -5.04 20.32
CA GLY A 202 4.09 -3.93 19.67
C GLY A 202 5.46 -3.71 20.32
N GLY A 203 6.21 -2.70 19.87
CA GLY A 203 7.48 -2.35 20.51
C GLY A 203 7.26 -2.03 22.00
N ALA A 204 8.08 -2.60 22.90
CA ALA A 204 8.00 -2.26 24.31
C ALA A 204 8.44 -0.81 24.54
N GLY A 205 7.70 -0.05 25.34
CA GLY A 205 8.13 1.28 25.74
C GLY A 205 9.44 1.26 26.53
N GLY A 206 10.15 2.38 26.53
CA GLY A 206 11.34 2.57 27.35
C GLY A 206 10.96 2.76 28.82
N ALA A 207 11.84 2.37 29.75
CA ALA A 207 11.68 2.71 31.16
C ALA A 207 11.83 4.22 31.39
N GLY A 208 10.98 4.76 32.28
CA GLY A 208 11.14 6.09 32.84
C GLY A 208 11.90 6.05 34.16
N TYR A 209 12.07 7.21 34.78
CA TYR A 209 12.80 7.33 36.06
C TYR A 209 12.16 6.52 37.20
N ASN A 210 10.81 6.52 37.30
CA ASN A 210 10.08 5.88 38.41
C ASN A 210 9.24 4.67 37.98
N GLY A 211 9.19 4.32 36.68
CA GLY A 211 8.32 3.26 36.18
C GLY A 211 8.89 2.54 34.96
N GLY A 212 8.61 1.24 34.86
CA GLY A 212 8.94 0.45 33.66
C GLY A 212 8.12 0.89 32.45
N GLY A 213 8.64 0.66 31.25
CA GLY A 213 7.88 0.86 30.02
C GLY A 213 6.77 -0.17 29.89
N ALA A 214 5.67 0.21 29.24
CA ALA A 214 4.58 -0.71 28.95
C ALA A 214 4.91 -1.62 27.75
N SER A 215 4.47 -2.87 27.82
CA SER A 215 4.31 -3.72 26.62
C SER A 215 3.12 -3.22 25.81
N GLY A 216 3.19 -3.23 24.47
CA GLY A 216 2.09 -3.07 23.49
C GLY A 216 0.95 -2.07 23.76
N GLY A 217 -0.07 -1.96 22.91
CA GLY A 217 -1.24 -1.09 23.12
C GLY A 217 -2.56 -1.85 23.26
N ALA A 218 -3.66 -1.17 23.62
CA ALA A 218 -5.00 -1.76 23.57
C ALA A 218 -5.87 -0.97 22.60
N ILE A 219 -6.45 -1.64 21.59
CA ILE A 219 -7.52 -1.08 20.75
C ILE A 219 -8.86 -1.58 21.29
N PRO A 220 -9.82 -0.69 21.60
CA PRO A 220 -11.18 -1.10 21.90
C PRO A 220 -11.77 -1.82 20.69
N ILE A 221 -12.29 -3.04 20.87
CA ILE A 221 -12.99 -3.78 19.82
C ILE A 221 -14.40 -3.21 19.66
N ASN A 222 -14.54 -2.27 18.75
CA ASN A 222 -15.80 -1.82 18.16
C ASN A 222 -15.99 -2.48 16.78
N ASP A 223 -17.12 -2.25 16.10
CA ASP A 223 -17.41 -2.90 14.80
C ASP A 223 -16.29 -2.68 13.76
N GLU A 224 -15.76 -1.46 13.67
CA GLU A 224 -14.70 -1.08 12.72
C GLU A 224 -13.35 -1.77 13.02
N THR A 225 -12.95 -1.83 14.29
CA THR A 225 -11.70 -2.46 14.72
C THR A 225 -11.81 -3.98 14.77
N ALA A 226 -13.00 -4.53 15.00
CA ALA A 226 -13.29 -5.96 14.86
C ALA A 226 -13.11 -6.39 13.40
N GLU A 227 -13.67 -5.63 12.45
CA GLU A 227 -13.48 -5.88 11.03
C GLU A 227 -12.00 -5.80 10.64
N LEU A 228 -11.26 -4.82 11.17
CA LEU A 228 -9.81 -4.73 10.95
C LEU A 228 -9.04 -5.91 11.52
N VAL A 229 -9.32 -6.38 12.75
CA VAL A 229 -8.64 -7.56 13.32
C VAL A 229 -8.92 -8.80 12.47
N ILE A 230 -10.18 -8.99 12.05
CA ILE A 230 -10.60 -10.12 11.23
C ILE A 230 -9.93 -10.08 9.85
N ARG A 231 -9.87 -8.91 9.20
CA ARG A 231 -9.27 -8.78 7.87
C ARG A 231 -7.75 -8.73 7.92
N ASN A 232 -7.13 -8.09 8.90
CA ASN A 232 -5.67 -7.89 8.95
C ASN A 232 -4.93 -9.12 9.44
N GLY A 233 -5.59 -10.00 10.21
CA GLY A 233 -5.00 -11.18 10.84
C GLY A 233 -4.08 -10.87 12.02
N LEU A 234 -3.41 -9.71 12.02
CA LEU A 234 -2.54 -9.19 13.10
C LEU A 234 -2.56 -7.65 13.10
N ILE A 235 -2.65 -7.04 14.30
CA ILE A 235 -2.49 -5.60 14.54
C ILE A 235 -1.43 -5.42 15.62
N SER A 236 -0.42 -4.57 15.36
CA SER A 236 0.65 -4.24 16.30
C SER A 236 0.64 -2.74 16.59
N ILE A 237 0.53 -2.40 17.86
CA ILE A 237 0.44 -1.05 18.40
C ILE A 237 1.52 -0.85 19.45
N GLY A 238 2.28 0.22 19.32
CA GLY A 238 3.42 0.51 20.16
C GLY A 238 3.03 0.69 21.62
N GLY A 239 3.86 0.16 22.52
CA GLY A 239 3.71 0.35 23.95
C GLY A 239 4.06 1.77 24.40
N SER A 240 3.49 2.19 25.51
CA SER A 240 3.80 3.50 26.08
C SER A 240 5.10 3.48 26.87
N GLY A 241 5.80 4.61 26.94
CA GLY A 241 6.95 4.78 27.80
C GLY A 241 6.57 4.74 29.29
N GLY A 242 7.55 4.43 30.14
CA GLY A 242 7.39 4.50 31.59
C GLY A 242 7.31 5.96 32.06
N PRO A 243 6.45 6.26 33.05
CA PRO A 243 6.31 7.61 33.57
C PRO A 243 7.57 8.05 34.32
N ASN A 244 7.77 9.36 34.35
CA ASN A 244 8.86 9.98 35.11
C ASN A 244 8.49 10.28 36.57
N ASP A 245 7.23 10.18 36.96
CA ASP A 245 6.72 10.51 38.30
C ASP A 245 6.27 9.25 39.07
N ARG A 246 6.43 9.24 40.40
CA ARG A 246 6.15 8.08 41.27
C ARG A 246 4.69 7.65 41.31
N ASP A 247 3.77 8.56 41.06
CA ASP A 247 2.33 8.31 41.13
C ASP A 247 1.75 7.81 39.80
N GLY A 248 2.58 7.57 38.79
CA GLY A 248 2.15 7.05 37.48
C GLY A 248 1.60 8.09 36.50
N TYR A 249 1.49 9.37 36.90
CA TYR A 249 0.92 10.46 36.10
C TYR A 249 1.95 11.25 35.25
N GLY A 250 3.14 10.69 35.04
CA GLY A 250 4.25 11.38 34.37
C GLY A 250 4.13 11.50 32.85
N VAL A 251 4.93 12.39 32.25
CA VAL A 251 4.99 12.63 30.81
C VAL A 251 5.81 11.54 30.13
N ALA A 252 5.14 10.51 29.63
CA ALA A 252 5.75 9.42 28.88
C ALA A 252 5.49 9.51 27.36
N GLY A 253 6.35 8.89 26.56
CA GLY A 253 6.20 8.83 25.12
C GLY A 253 5.07 7.88 24.74
N ALA A 254 4.15 8.33 23.87
CA ALA A 254 3.13 7.48 23.29
C ALA A 254 3.72 6.51 22.25
N GLY A 255 3.19 5.30 22.15
CA GLY A 255 3.65 4.32 21.16
C GLY A 255 3.23 4.68 19.73
N GLY A 256 3.77 4.01 18.71
CA GLY A 256 3.32 4.17 17.32
C GLY A 256 2.00 3.42 17.03
N GLY A 257 1.20 3.92 16.09
CA GLY A 257 -0.05 3.30 15.62
C GLY A 257 0.17 2.23 14.55
N THR A 258 -0.84 1.96 13.73
CA THR A 258 -0.78 0.92 12.68
C THR A 258 -1.17 1.46 11.31
N VAL A 259 -0.31 1.20 10.32
CA VAL A 259 -0.58 1.42 8.90
C VAL A 259 -0.42 0.08 8.18
N GLN A 260 -1.51 -0.45 7.64
CA GLN A 260 -1.45 -1.59 6.72
C GLN A 260 -1.90 -1.15 5.34
N ILE A 261 -1.15 -1.52 4.31
CA ILE A 261 -1.46 -1.22 2.91
C ILE A 261 -1.51 -2.53 2.15
N VAL A 262 -2.61 -2.78 1.44
CA VAL A 262 -2.78 -3.92 0.53
C VAL A 262 -3.12 -3.37 -0.83
N THR A 263 -2.20 -3.51 -1.79
CA THR A 263 -2.29 -2.87 -3.10
C THR A 263 -1.88 -3.81 -4.24
N ASN A 264 -2.14 -3.43 -5.48
CA ASN A 264 -1.59 -4.15 -6.63
C ASN A 264 -0.15 -3.71 -6.91
N SER A 265 0.06 -2.40 -7.09
CA SER A 265 1.36 -1.78 -7.30
C SER A 265 1.65 -0.78 -6.19
N PHE A 266 2.87 -0.81 -5.64
CA PHE A 266 3.32 0.08 -4.59
C PHE A 266 4.53 0.90 -5.03
N ASP A 267 4.37 2.22 -5.00
CA ASP A 267 5.42 3.20 -5.25
C ASP A 267 5.46 4.21 -4.11
N ASN A 268 6.44 4.08 -3.23
CA ASN A 268 6.71 5.04 -2.19
C ASN A 268 8.04 5.74 -2.47
N THR A 269 7.96 7.06 -2.67
CA THR A 269 9.14 7.95 -2.68
C THR A 269 9.12 8.90 -1.49
N GLY A 270 7.97 8.99 -0.79
CA GLY A 270 7.78 9.73 0.44
C GLY A 270 8.12 8.94 1.71
N ASN A 271 7.48 9.33 2.81
CA ASN A 271 7.68 8.74 4.14
C ASN A 271 6.40 8.07 4.65
N ILE A 272 6.53 6.86 5.22
CA ILE A 272 5.46 6.18 5.94
C ILE A 272 6.00 5.78 7.32
N SER A 273 5.43 6.31 8.39
CA SER A 273 5.97 6.09 9.73
C SER A 273 4.91 5.69 10.75
N ALA A 274 5.27 4.78 11.65
CA ALA A 274 4.54 4.41 12.85
C ALA A 274 5.50 4.39 14.06
N ASP A 275 6.26 5.46 14.22
CA ASP A 275 7.26 5.60 15.27
C ASP A 275 6.62 5.91 16.64
N GLY A 276 7.27 5.45 17.70
CA GLY A 276 6.95 5.87 19.06
C GLY A 276 7.52 7.26 19.37
N ASN A 277 6.80 8.02 20.17
CA ASN A 277 7.17 9.37 20.57
C ASN A 277 8.24 9.39 21.66
N ARG A 278 8.99 10.49 21.72
CA ARG A 278 9.95 10.75 22.78
C ARG A 278 9.25 10.90 24.13
N GLY A 279 9.85 10.36 25.18
CA GLY A 279 9.42 10.62 26.56
C GLY A 279 9.61 12.08 26.96
N GLY A 280 8.72 12.59 27.81
CA GLY A 280 8.81 13.96 28.32
C GLY A 280 9.67 14.07 29.58
N SER A 281 9.74 15.28 30.14
CA SER A 281 10.38 15.53 31.43
C SER A 281 9.45 16.33 32.32
N SER A 282 9.41 15.95 33.60
CA SER A 282 8.83 16.74 34.69
C SER A 282 9.70 16.63 35.93
N TYR A 283 9.80 17.71 36.70
CA TYR A 283 10.56 17.81 37.95
C TYR A 283 12.02 17.25 37.91
N GLY A 284 12.70 17.36 36.76
CA GLY A 284 14.07 16.85 36.60
C GLY A 284 14.18 15.34 36.34
N HIS A 285 13.05 14.64 36.23
CA HIS A 285 12.98 13.23 35.87
C HIS A 285 12.63 13.06 34.39
N THR A 286 13.12 11.98 33.77
CA THR A 286 12.87 11.68 32.35
C THR A 286 11.90 10.54 32.19
N GLY A 287 10.90 10.72 31.33
CA GLY A 287 9.98 9.68 30.89
C GLY A 287 10.64 8.80 29.83
N GLY A 288 10.19 7.55 29.77
CA GLY A 288 10.58 6.63 28.70
C GLY A 288 9.95 7.02 27.37
N GLY A 289 10.60 6.65 26.27
CA GLY A 289 10.01 6.76 24.94
C GLY A 289 8.94 5.69 24.69
N GLY A 290 7.99 5.97 23.80
CA GLY A 290 7.01 4.98 23.35
C GLY A 290 7.63 4.00 22.35
N GLY A 291 7.16 2.76 22.32
CA GLY A 291 7.60 1.76 21.36
C GLY A 291 7.05 2.02 19.95
N GLY A 292 7.71 1.45 18.95
CA GLY A 292 7.25 1.50 17.56
C GLY A 292 5.97 0.69 17.33
N GLY A 293 5.15 1.14 16.40
CA GLY A 293 3.89 0.53 15.99
C GLY A 293 4.06 -0.45 14.83
N GLN A 294 3.25 -0.32 13.79
CA GLN A 294 3.32 -1.18 12.61
C GLN A 294 3.16 -0.39 11.33
N VAL A 295 4.05 -0.64 10.37
CA VAL A 295 3.85 -0.39 8.96
C VAL A 295 4.01 -1.72 8.21
N THR A 296 2.96 -2.16 7.51
CA THR A 296 3.02 -3.36 6.69
C THR A 296 2.43 -3.10 5.32
N VAL A 297 3.18 -3.43 4.27
CA VAL A 297 2.75 -3.31 2.88
C VAL A 297 2.68 -4.69 2.27
N ILE A 298 1.58 -5.00 1.60
CA ILE A 298 1.36 -6.21 0.82
C ILE A 298 1.05 -5.76 -0.60
N CYS A 299 1.92 -6.09 -1.54
CA CYS A 299 1.80 -5.66 -2.95
C CYS A 299 2.17 -6.80 -3.89
N ARG A 300 1.74 -6.74 -5.16
CA ARG A 300 2.28 -7.65 -6.20
C ARG A 300 3.55 -7.08 -6.81
N THR A 301 3.54 -5.77 -7.05
CA THR A 301 4.68 -5.07 -7.63
C THR A 301 5.16 -4.01 -6.66
N LEU A 302 6.45 -4.04 -6.35
CA LEU A 302 7.16 -3.01 -5.60
C LEU A 302 8.03 -2.21 -6.58
N ASN A 303 7.70 -0.94 -6.80
CA ASN A 303 8.46 -0.06 -7.69
C ASN A 303 9.51 0.75 -6.92
N SER A 304 9.11 1.31 -5.75
CA SER A 304 9.99 2.03 -4.84
C SER A 304 9.48 1.87 -3.40
N GLU A 305 10.42 1.75 -2.45
CA GLU A 305 10.15 1.56 -1.03
C GLU A 305 10.17 2.88 -0.24
N GLY A 306 10.93 3.89 -0.67
CA GLY A 306 11.04 5.18 0.02
C GLY A 306 11.52 5.02 1.47
N THR A 307 11.02 5.86 2.38
CA THR A 307 11.28 5.68 3.82
C THR A 307 10.08 5.04 4.50
N ILE A 308 10.31 3.91 5.19
CA ILE A 308 9.32 3.24 6.02
C ILE A 308 9.90 2.98 7.42
N THR A 309 9.25 3.50 8.47
CA THR A 309 9.74 3.37 9.85
C THR A 309 8.67 2.92 10.84
N ALA A 310 9.10 2.14 11.83
CA ALA A 310 8.34 1.79 13.02
C ALA A 310 9.31 1.70 14.22
N THR A 311 10.08 2.75 14.45
CA THR A 311 11.11 2.84 15.48
C THR A 311 10.55 3.21 16.84
N GLY A 312 11.23 2.81 17.91
CA GLY A 312 10.92 3.30 19.24
C GLY A 312 11.41 4.73 19.47
N GLY A 313 10.65 5.48 20.25
CA GLY A 313 11.01 6.81 20.74
C GLY A 313 12.15 6.75 21.74
N THR A 314 12.92 7.84 21.82
CA THR A 314 13.96 8.02 22.85
C THR A 314 13.34 8.46 24.17
N ASN A 315 14.07 8.30 25.27
CA ASN A 315 13.74 9.03 26.49
C ASN A 315 14.05 10.54 26.33
N TYR A 316 13.58 11.37 27.27
CA TYR A 316 13.75 12.83 27.17
C TYR A 316 15.21 13.31 27.03
N SER A 317 16.21 12.60 27.56
CA SER A 317 17.61 13.00 27.39
C SER A 317 18.27 12.50 26.09
N GLY A 318 17.51 11.82 25.21
CA GLY A 318 18.01 11.36 23.91
C GLY A 318 18.89 10.10 23.97
N GLY A 319 18.78 9.32 25.06
CA GLY A 319 19.48 8.07 25.28
C GLY A 319 18.77 6.86 24.65
N ALA A 320 18.66 5.76 25.41
CA ALA A 320 18.14 4.49 24.91
C ALA A 320 16.72 4.64 24.31
N ARG A 321 16.52 4.02 23.15
CA ARG A 321 15.22 3.95 22.46
C ARG A 321 14.39 2.83 23.04
N ALA A 322 13.08 3.04 23.03
CA ALA A 322 12.09 1.98 23.19
C ALA A 322 12.24 0.93 22.07
N GLY A 323 11.59 -0.21 22.24
CA GLY A 323 11.56 -1.28 21.25
C GLY A 323 10.97 -0.78 19.92
N ALA A 324 11.60 -1.19 18.82
CA ALA A 324 11.03 -1.02 17.50
C ALA A 324 9.78 -1.92 17.35
N GLY A 325 8.88 -1.47 16.50
CA GLY A 325 7.74 -2.23 16.01
C GLY A 325 8.05 -2.93 14.71
N ILE A 326 7.04 -3.10 13.86
CA ILE A 326 7.14 -3.84 12.61
C ILE A 326 7.14 -2.86 11.44
N ALA A 327 8.18 -2.88 10.62
CA ALA A 327 8.21 -2.23 9.30
C ALA A 327 8.54 -3.31 8.27
N LYS A 328 7.58 -3.67 7.42
CA LYS A 328 7.76 -4.79 6.48
C LYS A 328 6.98 -4.63 5.19
N ILE A 329 7.64 -4.91 4.07
CA ILE A 329 6.99 -5.12 2.76
C ILE A 329 6.95 -6.61 2.46
N VAL A 330 5.81 -7.07 1.95
CA VAL A 330 5.59 -8.40 1.40
C VAL A 330 5.21 -8.23 -0.07
N VAL A 331 6.11 -8.67 -0.95
CA VAL A 331 5.84 -8.73 -2.39
C VAL A 331 5.32 -10.13 -2.69
N LEU A 332 4.14 -10.21 -3.30
CA LEU A 332 3.48 -11.45 -3.68
C LEU A 332 4.02 -11.90 -5.04
N GLU A 333 4.48 -13.15 -5.10
CA GLU A 333 4.89 -13.83 -6.36
C GLU A 333 3.70 -14.17 -7.26
#